data_AF-A0A2K2G300-F1
#
_entry.id   AF-A0A2K2G300-F1
#
_cell.length_a   1.000
_cell.length_b   1.000
_cell.length_c   1.000
_cell.angle_alpha   90.00
_cell.angle_beta   90.00
_cell.angle_gamma   90.00
#
_symmetry.space_group_name_H-M   'P 1'
#
loop_
_entity.id
_entity.type
_entity.pdbx_description
1 polymer ?
#
loop_
_entity_poly.entity_id
_entity_poly.type
_entity_poly.pdbx_seq_one_letter_code
_entity_poly.pdbx_strand_id
1 'polypeptide(L)'
;MTASTEHPIMSQAEAVALGFAGFNDVPHKPIDVPDGEYTITARTSDGRRVTFCFLPDRERSPAGFVDIQYHDAGTSIPNANGGHSPTFNAFGIGRGGRHILDSRPLDEADRPSILVLMLDKAGNEAKPSPRAKARTVGGRREVSWSFGEGPIFPGYTNDSEWNGFLNITVDEATWPHVRAELLSSADGDRKLIASVNALKPKAGYVSLAFGYTTQEVETRWALQFPDYPIACMPPIPGDWTDKSWRNDTKPSFEVCTGPMGEPVEMWIDYPEAALREIASEPRFGLYRRNAEDELEAIYTGEDYAKAMEHANREALACAFAKALAHEMTPDEWQTMRINNQTITPGCCASHDFLDANMVMLAVWLTYRGEQLIARGAITGIGDDLDHVNAAWAIARERYITSSAEGERFDLWRCSGLTVPDLSAAGCEMGDNDPYIRPGRVYEPGHIELDEEKGLIVTIGNSIRTFENQIEAEGHLWRAYAASEFTLQPEAAG
;
A
#
# COMPACT_ATOMS: atom_id res chain seq x y z
N MET A 1 -47.00 30.06 -31.28
CA MET A 1 -46.67 29.10 -32.36
C MET A 1 -46.12 29.89 -33.54
N THR A 2 -44.81 29.93 -33.68
CA THR A 2 -44.12 30.41 -34.88
C THR A 2 -42.74 29.75 -34.89
N ALA A 3 -42.51 28.99 -35.97
CA ALA A 3 -41.25 28.44 -36.46
C ALA A 3 -40.24 27.88 -35.42
N SER A 4 -40.38 26.61 -35.06
CA SER A 4 -39.16 25.81 -34.91
C SER A 4 -38.82 25.31 -36.31
N THR A 5 -37.89 26.00 -36.95
CA THR A 5 -37.09 25.44 -38.02
C THR A 5 -36.58 24.10 -37.52
N GLU A 6 -37.04 22.98 -38.11
CA GLU A 6 -36.37 21.71 -37.90
C GLU A 6 -34.94 21.90 -38.41
N HIS A 7 -34.01 22.18 -37.49
CA HIS A 7 -32.61 22.26 -37.83
C HIS A 7 -32.22 20.88 -38.41
N PRO A 8 -31.65 20.84 -39.63
CA PRO A 8 -31.29 19.60 -40.25
C PRO A 8 -30.30 18.87 -39.35
N ILE A 9 -30.38 17.54 -39.33
CA ILE A 9 -29.34 16.73 -38.73
C ILE A 9 -28.06 17.02 -39.51
N MET A 10 -27.05 17.55 -38.83
CA MET A 10 -25.77 17.96 -39.42
C MET A 10 -24.73 16.87 -39.20
N SER A 11 -23.71 16.83 -40.05
CA SER A 11 -22.50 16.03 -39.86
C SER A 11 -21.62 16.60 -38.73
N GLN A 12 -20.67 15.80 -38.23
CA GLN A 12 -19.69 16.27 -37.24
C GLN A 12 -18.89 17.47 -37.74
N ALA A 13 -18.48 17.45 -39.02
CA ALA A 13 -17.71 18.53 -39.63
C ALA A 13 -18.48 19.86 -39.64
N GLU A 14 -19.77 19.81 -39.93
CA GLU A 14 -20.65 20.99 -39.90
C GLU A 14 -20.87 21.50 -38.47
N ALA A 15 -21.03 20.60 -37.49
CA ALA A 15 -21.17 20.99 -36.08
C ALA A 15 -19.90 21.70 -35.56
N VAL A 16 -18.71 21.16 -35.90
CA VAL A 16 -17.42 21.78 -35.55
C VAL A 16 -17.25 23.14 -36.23
N ALA A 17 -17.67 23.27 -37.50
CA ALA A 17 -17.63 24.55 -38.22
C ALA A 17 -18.50 25.64 -37.58
N LEU A 18 -19.53 25.26 -36.82
CA LEU A 18 -20.38 26.17 -36.05
C LEU A 18 -19.92 26.37 -34.59
N GLY A 19 -18.81 25.75 -34.19
CA GLY A 19 -18.23 25.90 -32.84
C GLY A 19 -18.76 24.91 -31.79
N PHE A 20 -19.54 23.90 -32.18
CA PHE A 20 -19.93 22.81 -31.30
C PHE A 20 -18.83 21.74 -31.21
N ALA A 21 -18.85 20.95 -30.13
CA ALA A 21 -17.95 19.80 -30.00
C ALA A 21 -18.34 18.68 -31.00
N GLY A 22 -17.37 18.20 -31.77
CA GLY A 22 -17.54 17.08 -32.70
C GLY A 22 -17.30 15.74 -32.01
N PHE A 23 -18.34 15.05 -31.55
CA PHE A 23 -18.21 13.73 -30.95
C PHE A 23 -18.30 12.60 -31.99
N ASN A 24 -17.29 11.71 -32.04
CA ASN A 24 -17.28 10.39 -32.70
C ASN A 24 -17.97 10.27 -34.08
N ASP A 25 -17.85 11.29 -34.93
CA ASP A 25 -18.49 11.36 -36.26
C ASP A 25 -20.00 11.01 -36.26
N VAL A 26 -20.72 11.41 -35.21
CA VAL A 26 -22.17 11.13 -35.09
C VAL A 26 -23.03 12.29 -35.61
N PRO A 27 -24.25 12.01 -36.10
CA PRO A 27 -25.17 13.06 -36.53
C PRO A 27 -25.55 14.01 -35.38
N HIS A 28 -25.54 15.31 -35.63
CA HIS A 28 -25.72 16.37 -34.64
C HIS A 28 -27.01 17.17 -34.88
N LYS A 29 -27.76 17.45 -33.81
CA LYS A 29 -28.95 18.32 -33.87
C LYS A 29 -28.73 19.54 -32.98
N PRO A 30 -28.36 20.70 -33.54
CA PRO A 30 -28.20 21.92 -32.76
C PRO A 30 -29.59 22.45 -32.35
N ILE A 31 -29.69 22.96 -31.12
CA ILE A 31 -30.90 23.60 -30.59
C ILE A 31 -30.48 24.91 -29.93
N ASP A 32 -30.96 26.02 -30.48
CA ASP A 32 -30.82 27.32 -29.85
C ASP A 32 -31.78 27.41 -28.65
N VAL A 33 -31.22 27.65 -27.47
CA VAL A 33 -31.98 27.80 -26.22
C VAL A 33 -32.29 29.28 -26.01
N PRO A 34 -33.58 29.67 -25.89
CA PRO A 34 -33.94 31.07 -25.62
C PRO A 34 -33.57 31.49 -24.20
N ASP A 35 -33.47 32.80 -23.97
CA ASP A 35 -33.31 33.36 -22.62
C ASP A 35 -34.49 32.98 -21.71
N GLY A 36 -34.20 32.79 -20.42
CA GLY A 36 -35.16 32.30 -19.42
C GLY A 36 -35.10 30.79 -19.20
N GLU A 37 -36.09 30.27 -18.46
CA GLU A 37 -36.19 28.84 -18.18
C GLU A 37 -36.63 28.08 -19.42
N TYR A 38 -35.88 27.05 -19.81
CA TYR A 38 -36.20 26.25 -20.99
C TYR A 38 -35.79 24.80 -20.81
N THR A 39 -36.60 23.86 -21.31
CA THR A 39 -36.30 22.43 -21.21
C THR A 39 -36.15 21.76 -22.57
N ILE A 40 -35.18 20.85 -22.67
CA ILE A 40 -35.02 19.94 -23.79
C ILE A 40 -35.12 18.52 -23.25
N THR A 41 -35.96 17.69 -23.86
CA THR A 41 -36.12 16.28 -23.46
C THR A 41 -35.76 15.36 -24.62
N ALA A 42 -34.98 14.33 -24.32
CA ALA A 42 -34.62 13.26 -25.24
C ALA A 42 -35.25 11.94 -24.80
N ARG A 43 -35.61 11.10 -25.77
CA ARG A 43 -36.06 9.73 -25.55
C ARG A 43 -35.29 8.81 -26.48
N THR A 44 -34.62 7.81 -25.92
CA THR A 44 -33.92 6.78 -26.67
C THR A 44 -34.92 5.88 -27.40
N SER A 45 -34.44 5.12 -28.40
CA SER A 45 -35.28 4.17 -29.14
C SER A 45 -35.90 3.08 -28.26
N ASP A 46 -35.25 2.72 -27.15
CA ASP A 46 -35.75 1.78 -26.15
C ASP A 46 -36.55 2.43 -25.00
N GLY A 47 -36.89 3.71 -25.16
CA GLY A 47 -37.87 4.40 -24.32
C GLY A 47 -37.33 5.07 -23.05
N ARG A 48 -36.00 5.08 -22.82
CA ARG A 48 -35.35 5.80 -21.72
C ARG A 48 -35.39 7.31 -21.99
N ARG A 49 -35.66 8.12 -20.96
CA ARG A 49 -35.93 9.55 -21.06
C ARG A 49 -34.99 10.36 -20.19
N VAL A 50 -34.48 11.47 -20.74
CA VAL A 50 -33.66 12.46 -20.05
C VAL A 50 -34.20 13.85 -20.33
N THR A 51 -34.26 14.70 -19.31
CA THR A 51 -34.60 16.12 -19.44
C THR A 51 -33.43 16.98 -18.99
N PHE A 52 -33.10 17.98 -19.81
CA PHE A 52 -32.15 19.06 -19.53
C PHE A 52 -32.96 20.33 -19.28
N CYS A 53 -32.79 20.95 -18.12
CA CYS A 53 -33.47 22.18 -17.72
C CYS A 53 -32.45 23.30 -17.63
N PHE A 54 -32.48 24.21 -18.60
CA PHE A 54 -31.63 25.39 -18.68
C PHE A 54 -32.23 26.47 -17.80
N LEU A 55 -31.49 26.89 -16.78
CA LEU A 55 -31.96 27.83 -15.78
C LEU A 55 -31.04 29.04 -15.73
N PRO A 56 -31.59 30.26 -15.69
CA PRO A 56 -30.78 31.46 -15.66
C PRO A 56 -30.36 31.80 -14.22
N ASP A 57 -29.14 32.32 -14.05
CA ASP A 57 -28.69 32.84 -12.74
C ASP A 57 -29.43 34.13 -12.35
N ARG A 58 -30.08 34.79 -13.32
CA ARG A 58 -30.82 36.05 -13.16
C ARG A 58 -32.08 36.03 -14.03
N GLU A 59 -33.13 36.72 -13.60
CA GLU A 59 -34.39 36.73 -14.33
C GLU A 59 -34.23 37.20 -15.80
N ARG A 60 -34.71 36.38 -16.75
CA ARG A 60 -34.63 36.62 -18.22
C ARG A 60 -33.21 36.79 -18.79
N SER A 61 -32.19 36.20 -18.16
CA SER A 61 -30.85 36.10 -18.76
C SER A 61 -30.69 34.78 -19.55
N PRO A 62 -29.58 34.64 -20.30
CA PRO A 62 -29.12 33.32 -20.73
C PRO A 62 -28.97 32.37 -19.54
N ALA A 63 -29.06 31.07 -19.80
CA ALA A 63 -28.88 30.04 -18.78
C ALA A 63 -27.47 30.09 -18.16
N GLY A 64 -27.39 30.03 -16.83
CA GLY A 64 -26.14 29.99 -16.07
C GLY A 64 -25.72 28.56 -15.69
N PHE A 65 -26.71 27.66 -15.59
CA PHE A 65 -26.50 26.25 -15.31
C PHE A 65 -27.61 25.39 -15.93
N VAL A 66 -27.38 24.08 -15.93
CA VAL A 66 -28.30 23.09 -16.49
C VAL A 66 -28.54 21.99 -15.49
N ASP A 67 -29.78 21.86 -15.04
CA ASP A 67 -30.21 20.71 -14.26
C ASP A 67 -30.53 19.55 -15.21
N ILE A 68 -30.10 18.35 -14.86
CA ILE A 68 -30.32 17.15 -15.67
C ILE A 68 -31.03 16.10 -14.83
N GLN A 69 -32.13 15.57 -15.37
CA GLN A 69 -32.86 14.48 -14.75
C GLN A 69 -32.97 13.30 -15.72
N TYR A 70 -32.44 12.16 -15.32
CA TYR A 70 -32.77 10.87 -15.93
C TYR A 70 -33.96 10.26 -15.21
N HIS A 71 -34.96 9.77 -15.96
CA HIS A 71 -36.26 9.39 -15.40
C HIS A 71 -36.43 7.89 -15.17
N ASP A 72 -35.58 7.06 -15.78
CA ASP A 72 -35.88 5.63 -15.96
C ASP A 72 -34.87 4.68 -15.29
N ALA A 73 -34.07 5.17 -14.34
CA ALA A 73 -33.13 4.35 -13.57
C ALA A 73 -33.84 3.28 -12.72
N GLY A 74 -35.11 3.50 -12.36
CA GLY A 74 -35.88 2.58 -11.51
C GLY A 74 -35.66 2.76 -10.00
N THR A 75 -34.88 3.77 -9.61
CA THR A 75 -34.59 4.14 -8.22
C THR A 75 -34.91 5.61 -7.97
N SER A 76 -35.28 5.98 -6.74
CA SER A 76 -35.61 7.36 -6.37
C SER A 76 -35.27 7.65 -4.91
N ILE A 77 -35.10 8.93 -4.59
CA ILE A 77 -34.85 9.45 -3.23
C ILE A 77 -35.93 10.48 -2.84
N PRO A 78 -36.25 10.65 -1.55
CA PRO A 78 -37.13 11.73 -1.10
C PRO A 78 -36.57 13.10 -1.50
N ASN A 79 -37.43 14.04 -1.90
CA ASN A 79 -37.05 15.40 -2.26
C ASN A 79 -37.68 16.46 -1.34
N ALA A 80 -37.18 17.70 -1.44
CA ALA A 80 -37.52 18.79 -0.54
C ALA A 80 -39.01 19.19 -0.54
N ASN A 81 -39.77 18.80 -1.57
CA ASN A 81 -41.20 19.09 -1.72
C ASN A 81 -42.09 17.95 -1.23
N GLY A 82 -41.54 16.97 -0.49
CA GLY A 82 -42.28 15.82 0.03
C GLY A 82 -42.60 14.75 -1.03
N GLY A 83 -42.02 14.85 -2.22
CA GLY A 83 -42.12 13.86 -3.29
C GLY A 83 -40.85 12.99 -3.38
N HIS A 84 -40.71 12.28 -4.49
CA HIS A 84 -39.51 11.51 -4.81
C HIS A 84 -38.88 12.01 -6.12
N SER A 85 -37.56 12.14 -6.13
CA SER A 85 -36.76 12.43 -7.33
C SER A 85 -36.05 11.16 -7.80
N PRO A 86 -36.08 10.82 -9.11
CA PRO A 86 -35.32 9.69 -9.62
C PRO A 86 -33.81 9.89 -9.40
N THR A 87 -33.09 8.81 -9.14
CA THR A 87 -31.62 8.84 -9.07
C THR A 87 -31.00 8.43 -10.39
N PHE A 88 -29.72 8.77 -10.60
CA PHE A 88 -28.94 8.36 -11.75
C PHE A 88 -27.45 8.43 -11.44
N ASN A 89 -26.64 7.76 -12.27
CA ASN A 89 -25.18 7.82 -12.19
C ASN A 89 -24.65 8.80 -13.23
N ALA A 90 -23.68 9.62 -12.84
CA ALA A 90 -22.96 10.51 -13.74
C ALA A 90 -21.50 10.66 -13.30
N PHE A 91 -20.62 11.13 -14.18
CA PHE A 91 -19.26 11.55 -13.84
C PHE A 91 -18.70 12.49 -14.91
N GLY A 92 -17.82 13.40 -14.53
CA GLY A 92 -17.03 14.20 -15.46
C GLY A 92 -15.73 13.49 -15.83
N ILE A 93 -15.23 13.65 -17.06
CA ILE A 93 -13.93 13.12 -17.51
C ILE A 93 -12.93 14.28 -17.54
N GLY A 94 -11.92 14.23 -16.65
CA GLY A 94 -10.79 15.16 -16.62
C GLY A 94 -9.54 14.60 -17.28
N ARG A 95 -8.43 15.35 -17.18
CA ARG A 95 -7.14 14.98 -17.74
C ARG A 95 -6.71 13.57 -17.29
N GLY A 96 -6.20 12.78 -18.23
CA GLY A 96 -5.75 11.40 -17.97
C GLY A 96 -6.88 10.39 -17.73
N GLY A 97 -8.13 10.71 -18.08
CA GLY A 97 -9.27 9.80 -17.91
C GLY A 97 -9.79 9.72 -16.48
N ARG A 98 -9.46 10.71 -15.63
CA ARG A 98 -9.94 10.78 -14.24
C ARG A 98 -11.44 11.07 -14.23
N HIS A 99 -12.20 10.32 -13.42
CA HIS A 99 -13.64 10.55 -13.24
C HIS A 99 -13.87 11.50 -12.05
N ILE A 100 -14.49 12.66 -12.29
CA ILE A 100 -14.64 13.77 -11.34
C ILE A 100 -16.12 14.16 -11.25
N LEU A 101 -16.69 14.16 -10.05
CA LEU A 101 -18.09 14.55 -9.81
C LEU A 101 -18.25 16.02 -9.37
N ASP A 102 -17.32 16.56 -8.58
CA ASP A 102 -17.30 17.97 -8.18
C ASP A 102 -15.98 18.61 -8.59
N SER A 103 -16.03 19.52 -9.56
CA SER A 103 -14.85 20.17 -10.14
C SER A 103 -14.58 21.57 -9.59
N ARG A 104 -15.45 22.09 -8.72
CA ARG A 104 -15.25 23.42 -8.09
C ARG A 104 -13.94 23.54 -7.29
N PRO A 105 -13.44 22.50 -6.60
CA PRO A 105 -12.18 22.62 -5.85
C PRO A 105 -10.93 22.40 -6.72
N LEU A 106 -11.09 22.15 -8.02
CA LEU A 106 -9.97 21.81 -8.91
C LEU A 106 -9.41 23.03 -9.62
N ASP A 107 -8.09 23.01 -9.82
CA ASP A 107 -7.40 23.93 -10.72
C ASP A 107 -7.89 23.76 -12.16
N GLU A 108 -7.77 24.81 -12.97
CA GLU A 108 -8.30 24.85 -14.33
C GLU A 108 -7.81 23.68 -15.21
N ALA A 109 -6.55 23.27 -15.03
CA ALA A 109 -5.93 22.19 -15.78
C ALA A 109 -6.50 20.79 -15.47
N ASP A 110 -7.20 20.62 -14.35
CA ASP A 110 -7.76 19.35 -13.89
C ASP A 110 -9.30 19.30 -14.01
N ARG A 111 -9.93 20.37 -14.50
CA ARG A 111 -11.38 20.42 -14.70
C ARG A 111 -11.84 19.40 -15.76
N PRO A 112 -13.03 18.80 -15.58
CA PRO A 112 -13.56 17.84 -16.54
C PRO A 112 -13.91 18.54 -17.86
N SER A 113 -13.60 17.89 -18.97
CA SER A 113 -13.94 18.35 -20.33
C SER A 113 -15.24 17.73 -20.86
N ILE A 114 -15.76 16.68 -20.22
CA ILE A 114 -16.99 15.96 -20.63
C ILE A 114 -17.76 15.58 -19.37
N LEU A 115 -19.08 15.79 -19.33
CA LEU A 115 -19.97 15.16 -18.34
C LEU A 115 -20.67 13.96 -18.98
N VAL A 116 -20.56 12.80 -18.34
CA VAL A 116 -21.20 11.55 -18.77
C VAL A 116 -22.38 11.27 -17.84
N LEU A 117 -23.59 11.15 -18.43
CA LEU A 117 -24.79 10.65 -17.76
C LEU A 117 -25.03 9.20 -18.17
N MET A 118 -25.08 8.30 -17.21
CA MET A 118 -25.36 6.88 -17.45
C MET A 118 -26.87 6.66 -17.57
N LEU A 119 -27.31 5.99 -18.63
CA LEU A 119 -28.72 5.65 -18.88
C LEU A 119 -29.04 4.21 -18.48
N ASP A 120 -28.34 3.70 -17.46
CA ASP A 120 -28.50 2.34 -16.96
C ASP A 120 -29.74 2.23 -16.06
N LYS A 121 -30.39 1.07 -16.11
CA LYS A 121 -31.41 0.72 -15.12
C LYS A 121 -30.73 0.08 -13.91
N ALA A 122 -31.30 0.28 -12.73
CA ALA A 122 -30.87 -0.40 -11.52
C ALA A 122 -30.72 -1.91 -11.77
N GLY A 123 -29.54 -2.45 -11.51
CA GLY A 123 -29.18 -3.85 -11.74
C GLY A 123 -28.51 -4.16 -13.09
N ASN A 124 -28.48 -3.23 -14.04
CA ASN A 124 -27.83 -3.40 -15.36
C ASN A 124 -26.54 -2.56 -15.52
N GLU A 125 -26.03 -1.97 -14.45
CA GLU A 125 -24.84 -1.12 -14.47
C GLU A 125 -23.58 -1.95 -14.79
N ALA A 126 -22.80 -1.50 -15.79
CA ALA A 126 -21.50 -2.08 -16.06
C ALA A 126 -20.54 -1.74 -14.92
N LYS A 127 -19.99 -2.76 -14.25
CA LYS A 127 -19.07 -2.57 -13.13
C LYS A 127 -17.78 -1.89 -13.63
N PRO A 128 -17.34 -0.77 -13.04
CA PRO A 128 -16.08 -0.14 -13.44
C PRO A 128 -14.89 -1.04 -13.10
N SER A 129 -13.91 -1.07 -14.00
CA SER A 129 -12.60 -1.71 -13.79
C SER A 129 -11.84 -0.99 -12.67
N PRO A 130 -11.23 -1.67 -11.69
CA PRO A 130 -10.70 -1.01 -10.50
C PRO A 130 -9.25 -0.51 -10.68
N ARG A 131 -8.98 0.74 -10.29
CA ARG A 131 -7.69 1.13 -9.67
C ARG A 131 -7.95 1.65 -8.26
N ALA A 132 -7.03 1.25 -7.37
CA ALA A 132 -7.06 1.22 -5.90
C ALA A 132 -7.67 2.42 -5.14
N LYS A 133 -8.57 2.14 -4.20
CA LYS A 133 -8.33 2.18 -2.74
C LYS A 133 -9.55 1.62 -1.97
N ALA A 134 -9.27 1.05 -0.79
CA ALA A 134 -10.04 0.03 -0.08
C ALA A 134 -11.47 0.41 0.40
N ARG A 135 -12.45 -0.45 0.04
CA ARG A 135 -13.42 -1.14 0.96
C ARG A 135 -14.47 -1.93 0.17
N THR A 136 -14.50 -3.25 0.41
CA THR A 136 -15.64 -4.20 0.26
C THR A 136 -16.46 -4.15 -1.03
N VAL A 137 -16.24 -5.10 -1.96
CA VAL A 137 -17.14 -5.37 -3.09
C VAL A 137 -17.64 -6.82 -3.05
N GLY A 138 -18.96 -7.00 -3.09
CA GLY A 138 -19.58 -8.25 -3.55
C GLY A 138 -20.07 -9.23 -2.46
N GLY A 139 -20.24 -8.78 -1.22
CA GLY A 139 -20.58 -9.69 -0.10
C GLY A 139 -19.48 -10.74 0.13
N ARG A 140 -18.26 -10.43 -0.33
CA ARG A 140 -17.09 -11.28 -0.20
C ARG A 140 -16.15 -10.70 0.84
N ARG A 141 -15.76 -11.54 1.79
CA ARG A 141 -14.88 -11.24 2.91
C ARG A 141 -13.43 -11.53 2.53
N GLU A 142 -12.52 -10.67 2.93
CA GLU A 142 -11.06 -10.90 2.84
C GLU A 142 -10.66 -12.05 3.77
N VAL A 143 -9.79 -12.93 3.28
CA VAL A 143 -9.26 -14.07 4.03
C VAL A 143 -7.79 -14.28 3.71
N SER A 144 -7.02 -14.78 4.67
CA SER A 144 -5.65 -15.24 4.48
C SER A 144 -5.63 -16.76 4.27
N TRP A 145 -4.71 -17.28 3.47
CA TRP A 145 -4.60 -18.71 3.17
C TRP A 145 -3.14 -19.15 2.96
N SER A 146 -2.82 -20.42 3.25
CA SER A 146 -1.48 -21.00 3.02
C SER A 146 -1.56 -22.38 2.36
N PHE A 147 -0.43 -22.85 1.82
CA PHE A 147 -0.23 -24.25 1.44
C PHE A 147 0.37 -25.02 2.63
N GLY A 148 -0.47 -25.65 3.46
CA GLY A 148 0.00 -26.34 4.67
C GLY A 148 0.75 -25.39 5.61
N GLU A 149 1.96 -25.76 6.03
CA GLU A 149 2.84 -24.93 6.88
C GLU A 149 3.60 -23.83 6.10
N GLY A 150 3.26 -23.61 4.83
CA GLY A 150 3.94 -22.65 3.96
C GLY A 150 3.55 -21.18 4.19
N PRO A 151 4.11 -20.28 3.36
CA PRO A 151 3.82 -18.84 3.43
C PRO A 151 2.32 -18.52 3.33
N ILE A 152 1.91 -17.43 3.98
CA ILE A 152 0.54 -16.95 4.01
C ILE A 152 0.33 -15.95 2.87
N PHE A 153 -0.78 -16.10 2.16
CA PHE A 153 -1.16 -15.29 1.01
C PHE A 153 -2.56 -14.68 1.22
N PRO A 154 -2.83 -13.47 0.70
CA PRO A 154 -4.15 -12.86 0.75
C PRO A 154 -5.13 -13.48 -0.26
N GLY A 155 -6.43 -13.48 0.05
CA GLY A 155 -7.53 -14.04 -0.76
C GLY A 155 -8.93 -13.48 -0.39
N TYR A 156 -9.98 -13.99 -1.05
CA TYR A 156 -11.37 -13.52 -0.87
C TYR A 156 -12.39 -14.69 -0.94
N THR A 157 -13.46 -14.69 -0.11
CA THR A 157 -14.53 -15.72 -0.07
C THR A 157 -15.94 -15.10 -0.01
N ASN A 158 -17.02 -15.77 -0.51
CA ASN A 158 -18.44 -15.34 -0.37
C ASN A 158 -19.27 -16.23 0.57
N ASP A 159 -18.62 -17.03 1.43
CA ASP A 159 -19.24 -17.94 2.41
C ASP A 159 -20.16 -19.05 1.84
N SER A 160 -20.31 -19.13 0.51
CA SER A 160 -21.20 -20.06 -0.19
C SER A 160 -20.50 -20.88 -1.27
N GLU A 161 -19.40 -20.37 -1.83
CA GLU A 161 -18.47 -21.12 -2.68
C GLU A 161 -17.04 -20.78 -2.22
N TRP A 162 -16.30 -21.79 -1.74
CA TRP A 162 -14.88 -21.64 -1.43
C TRP A 162 -14.08 -22.00 -2.68
N ASN A 163 -13.53 -20.99 -3.36
CA ASN A 163 -12.93 -21.17 -4.67
C ASN A 163 -11.41 -21.26 -4.61
N GLY A 164 -10.81 -21.92 -3.60
CA GLY A 164 -9.37 -22.05 -3.28
C GLY A 164 -8.40 -22.23 -4.45
N PHE A 165 -8.31 -21.25 -5.34
CA PHE A 165 -7.70 -21.35 -6.65
C PHE A 165 -7.02 -20.04 -7.00
N LEU A 166 -5.74 -20.18 -7.31
CA LEU A 166 -4.96 -19.21 -8.05
C LEU A 166 -5.54 -19.11 -9.47
N ASN A 167 -6.21 -18.01 -9.79
CA ASN A 167 -6.56 -17.69 -11.17
C ASN A 167 -5.37 -16.94 -11.80
N ILE A 168 -4.33 -17.67 -12.21
CA ILE A 168 -3.20 -17.08 -12.97
C ILE A 168 -3.46 -17.17 -14.47
N THR A 169 -3.18 -16.07 -15.15
CA THR A 169 -3.10 -15.98 -16.61
C THR A 169 -1.69 -16.40 -17.00
N VAL A 170 -1.56 -17.51 -17.74
CA VAL A 170 -0.26 -18.00 -18.24
C VAL A 170 -0.29 -17.86 -19.76
N ASP A 171 0.67 -17.16 -20.33
CA ASP A 171 0.80 -17.04 -21.79
C ASP A 171 1.24 -18.37 -22.44
N GLU A 172 1.10 -18.47 -23.77
CA GLU A 172 1.43 -19.71 -24.50
C GLU A 172 2.91 -20.12 -24.40
N ALA A 173 3.82 -19.16 -24.18
CA ALA A 173 5.25 -19.44 -24.05
C ALA A 173 5.60 -19.98 -22.65
N THR A 174 4.87 -19.56 -21.62
CA THR A 174 5.08 -19.98 -20.22
C THR A 174 4.37 -21.31 -19.88
N TRP A 175 3.36 -21.70 -20.65
CA TRP A 175 2.56 -22.92 -20.43
C TRP A 175 3.35 -24.24 -20.34
N PRO A 176 4.38 -24.51 -21.18
CA PRO A 176 5.14 -25.75 -21.10
C PRO A 176 5.83 -25.95 -19.74
N HIS A 177 6.27 -24.86 -19.10
CA HIS A 177 6.97 -24.88 -17.80
C HIS A 177 6.00 -25.15 -16.64
N VAL A 178 4.87 -24.44 -16.61
CA VAL A 178 3.81 -24.67 -15.62
C VAL A 178 3.28 -26.10 -15.72
N ARG A 179 3.08 -26.60 -16.94
CA ARG A 179 2.64 -27.99 -17.17
C ARG A 179 3.67 -29.02 -16.70
N ALA A 180 4.97 -28.75 -16.83
CA ALA A 180 6.02 -29.65 -16.34
C ALA A 180 5.98 -29.78 -14.81
N GLU A 181 5.80 -28.68 -14.09
CA GLU A 181 5.70 -28.72 -12.62
C GLU A 181 4.42 -29.37 -12.10
N LEU A 182 3.31 -29.18 -12.81
CA LEU A 182 2.05 -29.87 -12.47
C LEU A 182 2.14 -31.39 -12.71
N LEU A 183 2.92 -31.82 -13.70
CA LEU A 183 3.17 -33.24 -13.93
C LEU A 183 4.17 -33.83 -12.93
N SER A 184 5.16 -33.03 -12.50
CA SER A 184 6.13 -33.39 -11.47
C SER A 184 5.46 -33.59 -10.10
N SER A 185 4.62 -32.63 -9.70
CA SER A 185 3.87 -32.66 -8.43
C SER A 185 2.76 -33.72 -8.38
N ALA A 186 2.37 -34.31 -9.52
CA ALA A 186 1.38 -35.37 -9.56
C ALA A 186 1.89 -36.74 -9.07
N ASP A 187 3.21 -36.90 -8.84
CA ASP A 187 3.87 -38.07 -8.23
C ASP A 187 3.30 -39.44 -8.64
N GLY A 188 3.10 -39.64 -9.95
CA GLY A 188 2.61 -40.91 -10.51
C GLY A 188 1.10 -41.17 -10.42
N ASP A 189 0.29 -40.24 -9.90
CA ASP A 189 -1.18 -40.36 -9.93
C ASP A 189 -1.70 -40.29 -11.37
N ARG A 190 -2.12 -41.45 -11.89
CA ARG A 190 -2.56 -41.62 -13.27
C ARG A 190 -3.79 -40.80 -13.64
N LYS A 191 -4.70 -40.50 -12.69
CA LYS A 191 -5.88 -39.69 -12.97
C LYS A 191 -5.51 -38.21 -13.05
N LEU A 192 -4.64 -37.76 -12.17
CA LEU A 192 -4.16 -36.39 -12.14
C LEU A 192 -3.28 -36.05 -13.36
N ILE A 193 -2.38 -36.96 -13.72
CA ILE A 193 -1.56 -36.86 -14.93
C ILE A 193 -2.46 -36.81 -16.19
N ALA A 194 -3.53 -37.61 -16.24
CA ALA A 194 -4.48 -37.57 -17.35
C ALA A 194 -5.26 -36.25 -17.44
N SER A 195 -5.65 -35.66 -16.30
CA SER A 195 -6.31 -34.35 -16.28
C SER A 195 -5.38 -33.21 -16.68
N VAL A 196 -4.11 -33.20 -16.23
CA VAL A 196 -3.11 -32.20 -16.62
C VAL A 196 -2.78 -32.30 -18.12
N ASN A 197 -2.74 -33.52 -18.68
CA ASN A 197 -2.54 -33.74 -20.12
C ASN A 197 -3.73 -33.31 -21.00
N ALA A 198 -4.94 -33.20 -20.44
CA ALA A 198 -6.14 -32.77 -21.17
C ALA A 198 -6.31 -31.24 -21.22
N LEU A 199 -5.53 -30.48 -20.43
CA LEU A 199 -5.54 -29.01 -20.43
C LEU A 199 -4.96 -28.49 -21.75
N LYS A 200 -5.75 -27.70 -22.48
CA LYS A 200 -5.28 -27.02 -23.71
C LYS A 200 -4.73 -25.64 -23.36
N PRO A 201 -3.61 -25.21 -23.96
CA PRO A 201 -3.19 -23.82 -23.89
C PRO A 201 -4.31 -22.94 -24.46
N LYS A 202 -4.77 -22.00 -23.65
CA LYS A 202 -5.61 -20.89 -24.07
C LYS A 202 -5.18 -19.69 -23.25
N ALA A 203 -5.12 -18.52 -23.88
CA ALA A 203 -5.05 -17.27 -23.14
C ALA A 203 -6.25 -17.18 -22.18
N GLY A 204 -6.02 -17.41 -20.89
CA GLY A 204 -7.07 -17.43 -19.88
C GLY A 204 -6.71 -18.28 -18.65
N TYR A 205 -7.53 -18.12 -17.60
CA TYR A 205 -7.32 -18.65 -16.25
C TYR A 205 -7.17 -20.18 -16.20
N VAL A 206 -6.11 -20.66 -15.55
CA VAL A 206 -5.91 -22.09 -15.26
C VAL A 206 -6.23 -22.35 -13.79
N SER A 207 -7.20 -23.23 -13.53
CA SER A 207 -7.55 -23.70 -12.18
C SER A 207 -6.62 -24.85 -11.79
N LEU A 208 -5.80 -24.66 -10.76
CA LEU A 208 -5.00 -25.72 -10.14
C LEU A 208 -5.81 -26.37 -9.01
N ALA A 209 -6.76 -27.22 -9.38
CA ALA A 209 -7.46 -28.07 -8.42
C ALA A 209 -6.97 -29.50 -8.60
N PHE A 210 -6.36 -30.09 -7.57
CA PHE A 210 -6.44 -31.51 -7.14
C PHE A 210 -5.26 -31.82 -6.21
N GLY A 211 -5.45 -31.67 -4.89
CA GLY A 211 -4.58 -32.31 -3.89
C GLY A 211 -3.99 -31.46 -2.78
N TYR A 212 -4.13 -30.12 -2.81
CA TYR A 212 -3.61 -29.27 -1.73
C TYR A 212 -4.76 -28.57 -1.03
N THR A 213 -5.03 -28.97 0.21
CA THR A 213 -6.02 -28.31 1.08
C THR A 213 -5.50 -26.94 1.49
N THR A 214 -6.08 -25.87 0.95
CA THR A 214 -5.96 -24.52 1.51
C THR A 214 -6.81 -24.44 2.80
N GLN A 215 -6.41 -23.70 3.82
CA GLN A 215 -7.25 -23.39 4.98
C GLN A 215 -7.33 -21.87 5.14
N GLU A 216 -8.49 -21.36 5.56
CA GLU A 216 -8.59 -19.98 6.02
C GLU A 216 -7.75 -19.82 7.29
N VAL A 217 -6.84 -18.86 7.30
CA VAL A 217 -5.92 -18.62 8.41
C VAL A 217 -6.52 -17.53 9.29
N GLU A 218 -6.93 -17.91 10.49
CA GLU A 218 -7.15 -16.98 11.61
C GLU A 218 -5.87 -16.13 11.81
N THR A 219 -6.00 -14.83 12.10
CA THR A 219 -4.84 -13.96 12.36
C THR A 219 -3.89 -14.64 13.33
N ARG A 220 -2.58 -14.63 13.05
CA ARG A 220 -1.59 -15.46 13.78
C ARG A 220 -1.73 -15.28 15.29
N TRP A 221 -1.89 -14.06 15.80
CA TRP A 221 -2.14 -13.81 17.21
C TRP A 221 -3.37 -14.55 17.77
N ALA A 222 -4.48 -14.64 17.04
CA ALA A 222 -5.69 -15.32 17.49
C ALA A 222 -5.48 -16.84 17.59
N LEU A 223 -4.66 -17.41 16.70
CA LEU A 223 -4.24 -18.81 16.78
C LEU A 223 -3.27 -19.06 17.93
N GLN A 224 -2.35 -18.11 18.18
CA GLN A 224 -1.37 -18.24 19.26
C GLN A 224 -1.98 -17.97 20.65
N PHE A 225 -3.06 -17.17 20.72
CA PHE A 225 -3.72 -16.74 21.95
C PHE A 225 -5.25 -16.93 21.85
N PRO A 226 -5.75 -18.18 21.84
CA PRO A 226 -7.16 -18.49 21.61
C PRO A 226 -8.09 -18.03 22.76
N ASP A 227 -7.53 -17.76 23.92
CA ASP A 227 -8.21 -17.22 25.11
C ASP A 227 -8.26 -15.68 25.13
N TYR A 228 -7.56 -15.01 24.22
CA TYR A 228 -7.62 -13.55 24.10
C TYR A 228 -8.98 -13.08 23.53
N PRO A 229 -9.73 -12.20 24.23
CA PRO A 229 -11.03 -11.75 23.74
C PRO A 229 -10.90 -10.92 22.45
N ILE A 230 -11.31 -11.48 21.32
CA ILE A 230 -11.12 -10.86 19.99
C ILE A 230 -11.70 -9.44 19.90
N ALA A 231 -12.90 -9.24 20.45
CA ALA A 231 -13.57 -7.93 20.44
C ALA A 231 -12.83 -6.86 21.25
N CYS A 232 -11.86 -7.26 22.08
CA CYS A 232 -11.07 -6.35 22.89
C CYS A 232 -9.73 -5.98 22.23
N MET A 233 -9.29 -6.69 21.19
CA MET A 233 -8.08 -6.32 20.45
C MET A 233 -8.30 -4.95 19.79
N PRO A 234 -7.46 -3.93 20.08
CA PRO A 234 -7.60 -2.64 19.42
C PRO A 234 -7.27 -2.75 17.92
N PRO A 235 -7.68 -1.77 17.10
CA PRO A 235 -7.35 -1.77 15.68
C PRO A 235 -5.84 -1.76 15.45
N ILE A 236 -5.32 -2.81 14.83
CA ILE A 236 -3.90 -2.92 14.45
C ILE A 236 -3.71 -2.31 13.06
N PRO A 237 -2.75 -1.40 12.86
CA PRO A 237 -2.42 -0.88 11.53
C PRO A 237 -2.03 -1.99 10.54
N GLY A 238 -2.46 -1.85 9.29
CA GLY A 238 -2.28 -2.90 8.27
C GLY A 238 -0.84 -3.07 7.76
N ASP A 239 0.03 -2.12 8.08
CA ASP A 239 1.46 -2.10 7.79
C ASP A 239 2.32 -2.67 8.93
N TRP A 240 1.72 -3.03 10.07
CA TRP A 240 2.42 -3.71 11.16
C TRP A 240 2.51 -5.21 10.90
N THR A 241 3.59 -5.84 11.36
CA THR A 241 3.80 -7.28 11.21
C THR A 241 3.46 -8.02 12.50
N ASP A 242 2.54 -8.99 12.45
CA ASP A 242 2.20 -9.86 13.59
C ASP A 242 3.38 -10.80 13.93
N LYS A 243 3.98 -10.60 15.11
CA LYS A 243 5.10 -11.39 15.64
C LYS A 243 4.66 -12.39 16.72
N SER A 244 3.37 -12.46 17.01
CA SER A 244 2.81 -13.24 18.09
C SER A 244 3.26 -14.70 18.07
N TRP A 245 3.60 -15.21 19.25
CA TRP A 245 4.01 -16.59 19.45
C TRP A 245 3.35 -17.16 20.71
N ARG A 246 2.81 -18.38 20.64
CA ARG A 246 2.01 -19.00 21.72
C ARG A 246 2.70 -19.12 23.08
N ASN A 247 4.03 -19.02 23.12
CA ASN A 247 4.82 -19.13 24.34
C ASN A 247 5.19 -17.74 24.91
N ASP A 248 4.89 -16.67 24.18
CA ASP A 248 4.94 -15.32 24.72
C ASP A 248 3.75 -15.10 25.67
N THR A 249 3.85 -14.06 26.49
CA THR A 249 2.86 -13.80 27.53
C THR A 249 1.68 -12.98 27.02
N LYS A 250 1.84 -12.35 25.85
CA LYS A 250 0.84 -11.53 25.18
C LYS A 250 1.14 -11.38 23.68
N PRO A 251 0.13 -11.10 22.84
CA PRO A 251 0.31 -10.74 21.44
C PRO A 251 1.32 -9.61 21.23
N SER A 252 2.08 -9.69 20.14
CA SER A 252 3.11 -8.71 19.77
C SER A 252 3.08 -8.37 18.28
N PHE A 253 3.33 -7.09 17.97
CA PHE A 253 3.26 -6.54 16.63
C PHE A 253 4.47 -5.63 16.36
N GLU A 254 5.24 -5.91 15.32
CA GLU A 254 6.35 -5.07 14.88
C GLU A 254 5.81 -3.84 14.13
N VAL A 255 6.13 -2.67 14.68
CA VAL A 255 5.72 -1.34 14.21
C VAL A 255 6.64 -0.85 13.11
N CYS A 256 7.94 -0.95 13.33
CA CYS A 256 8.99 -0.56 12.40
C CYS A 256 10.29 -1.25 12.79
N THR A 257 11.32 -1.07 11.96
CA THR A 257 12.67 -1.56 12.21
C THR A 257 13.66 -0.43 11.97
N GLY A 258 14.63 -0.25 12.86
CA GLY A 258 15.74 0.71 12.69
C GLY A 258 16.71 0.31 11.57
N PRO A 259 17.67 1.19 11.24
CA PRO A 259 18.66 0.94 10.17
C PRO A 259 19.54 -0.29 10.43
N MET A 260 19.78 -0.68 11.68
CA MET A 260 20.59 -1.86 12.02
C MET A 260 19.72 -3.11 12.24
N GLY A 261 18.44 -3.06 11.83
CA GLY A 261 17.52 -4.17 12.03
C GLY A 261 16.92 -4.22 13.44
N GLU A 262 16.96 -3.13 14.20
CA GLU A 262 16.37 -3.07 15.55
C GLU A 262 14.83 -2.95 15.50
N PRO A 263 14.06 -3.98 15.90
CA PRO A 263 12.61 -3.88 15.84
C PRO A 263 12.05 -2.99 16.96
N VAL A 264 11.00 -2.25 16.61
CA VAL A 264 10.09 -1.60 17.57
C VAL A 264 8.81 -2.42 17.60
N GLU A 265 8.43 -2.90 18.78
CA GLU A 265 7.35 -3.88 18.95
C GLU A 265 6.30 -3.36 19.95
N MET A 266 5.03 -3.45 19.56
CA MET A 266 3.88 -3.22 20.42
C MET A 266 3.42 -4.55 21.01
N TRP A 267 3.44 -4.65 22.33
CA TRP A 267 2.93 -5.77 23.10
C TRP A 267 1.59 -5.38 23.71
N ILE A 268 0.56 -6.19 23.46
CA ILE A 268 -0.82 -5.89 23.84
C ILE A 268 -1.34 -6.98 24.78
N ASP A 269 -1.30 -6.69 26.07
CA ASP A 269 -1.78 -7.58 27.12
C ASP A 269 -3.31 -7.71 27.16
N TYR A 270 -3.79 -8.65 27.97
CA TYR A 270 -5.20 -8.89 28.20
C TYR A 270 -5.90 -7.64 28.75
N PRO A 271 -7.15 -7.37 28.30
CA PRO A 271 -7.91 -6.22 28.80
C PRO A 271 -8.13 -6.30 30.32
N GLU A 272 -8.39 -7.50 30.84
CA GLU A 272 -8.56 -7.73 32.26
C GLU A 272 -7.20 -7.93 32.94
N ALA A 273 -6.87 -7.07 33.90
CA ALA A 273 -5.61 -7.13 34.65
C ALA A 273 -5.35 -8.50 35.31
N ALA A 274 -6.41 -9.21 35.70
CA ALA A 274 -6.30 -10.54 36.32
C ALA A 274 -5.84 -11.65 35.37
N LEU A 275 -5.91 -11.43 34.05
CA LEU A 275 -5.49 -12.38 33.02
C LEU A 275 -4.07 -12.09 32.51
N ARG A 276 -3.47 -10.96 32.90
CA ARG A 276 -2.09 -10.59 32.54
C ARG A 276 -1.11 -11.44 33.35
N GLU A 277 0.05 -11.75 32.77
CA GLU A 277 1.14 -12.46 33.47
C GLU A 277 1.51 -11.75 34.77
N ILE A 278 1.60 -10.42 34.72
CA ILE A 278 1.81 -9.56 35.87
C ILE A 278 0.62 -8.59 35.95
N ALA A 279 -0.28 -8.82 36.91
CA ALA A 279 -1.53 -8.04 37.01
C ALA A 279 -1.33 -6.53 37.21
N SER A 280 -0.17 -6.11 37.73
CA SER A 280 0.18 -4.69 37.89
C SER A 280 0.79 -4.07 36.64
N GLU A 281 1.13 -4.86 35.62
CA GLU A 281 1.69 -4.33 34.38
C GLU A 281 0.61 -3.66 33.53
N PRO A 282 0.95 -2.56 32.85
CA PRO A 282 0.02 -1.92 31.94
C PRO A 282 -0.31 -2.78 30.73
N ARG A 283 -1.49 -2.55 30.16
CA ARG A 283 -1.96 -3.28 28.99
C ARG A 283 -1.08 -3.13 27.75
N PHE A 284 -0.61 -1.92 27.47
CA PHE A 284 0.15 -1.61 26.26
C PHE A 284 1.59 -1.34 26.63
N GLY A 285 2.50 -2.07 25.99
CA GLY A 285 3.94 -1.86 26.10
C GLY A 285 4.55 -1.70 24.72
N LEU A 286 5.06 -0.52 24.41
CA LEU A 286 5.86 -0.27 23.22
C LEU A 286 7.32 -0.33 23.61
N TYR A 287 8.06 -1.22 22.97
CA TYR A 287 9.48 -1.44 23.24
C TYR A 287 10.28 -1.32 21.96
N ARG A 288 11.51 -0.83 22.10
CA ARG A 288 12.53 -0.85 21.05
C ARG A 288 13.63 -1.78 21.51
N ARG A 289 14.14 -2.62 20.62
CA ARG A 289 15.43 -3.27 20.86
C ARG A 289 16.54 -2.27 20.61
N ASN A 290 17.47 -2.10 21.55
CA ASN A 290 18.66 -1.29 21.30
C ASN A 290 19.65 -2.07 20.43
N ALA A 291 20.78 -1.43 20.13
CA ALA A 291 21.81 -2.04 19.29
C ALA A 291 22.38 -3.33 19.93
N GLU A 292 22.44 -3.38 21.26
CA GLU A 292 22.86 -4.52 22.07
C GLU A 292 21.78 -5.62 22.25
N ASP A 293 20.67 -5.52 21.51
CA ASP A 293 19.52 -6.44 21.53
C ASP A 293 18.69 -6.46 22.83
N GLU A 294 18.89 -5.49 23.71
CA GLU A 294 18.10 -5.30 24.93
C GLU A 294 16.80 -4.55 24.64
N LEU A 295 15.71 -4.94 25.30
CA LEU A 295 14.41 -4.28 25.19
C LEU A 295 14.35 -3.02 26.06
N GLU A 296 14.23 -1.86 25.43
CA GLU A 296 14.00 -0.57 26.06
C GLU A 296 12.52 -0.18 25.95
N ALA A 297 11.89 0.20 27.07
CA ALA A 297 10.52 0.71 27.06
C ALA A 297 10.46 2.12 26.48
N ILE A 298 9.66 2.32 25.43
CA ILE A 298 9.30 3.63 24.87
C ILE A 298 8.05 4.17 25.57
N TYR A 299 7.05 3.30 25.75
CA TYR A 299 5.81 3.62 26.42
C TYR A 299 5.25 2.39 27.13
N THR A 300 4.79 2.55 28.36
CA THR A 300 3.97 1.55 29.06
C THR A 300 2.76 2.25 29.66
N GLY A 301 1.56 1.74 29.40
CA GLY A 301 0.33 2.36 29.90
C GLY A 301 -0.97 1.67 29.47
N GLU A 302 -2.09 2.25 29.88
CA GLU A 302 -3.44 1.76 29.57
C GLU A 302 -4.09 2.52 28.40
N ASP A 303 -3.41 3.52 27.83
CA ASP A 303 -3.96 4.40 26.80
C ASP A 303 -3.40 4.03 25.42
N TYR A 304 -4.23 3.36 24.62
CA TYR A 304 -3.86 2.94 23.27
C TYR A 304 -3.55 4.12 22.35
N ALA A 305 -4.24 5.26 22.51
CA ALA A 305 -4.00 6.42 21.66
C ALA A 305 -2.62 7.03 21.92
N LYS A 306 -2.18 7.06 23.19
CA LYS A 306 -0.81 7.44 23.55
C LYS A 306 0.22 6.44 23.05
N ALA A 307 -0.06 5.14 23.18
CA ALA A 307 0.82 4.10 22.64
C ALA A 307 1.02 4.28 21.12
N MET A 308 -0.07 4.58 20.39
CA MET A 308 -0.04 4.89 18.96
C MET A 308 0.72 6.19 18.63
N GLU A 309 0.61 7.24 19.45
CA GLU A 309 1.38 8.47 19.27
C GLU A 309 2.90 8.21 19.34
N HIS A 310 3.34 7.42 20.32
CA HIS A 310 4.74 6.98 20.43
C HIS A 310 5.15 6.08 19.26
N ALA A 311 4.32 5.12 18.88
CA ALA A 311 4.58 4.21 17.75
C ALA A 311 4.74 4.98 16.43
N ASN A 312 3.90 5.98 16.18
CA ASN A 312 3.98 6.83 14.99
C ASN A 312 5.27 7.66 14.95
N ARG A 313 5.69 8.22 16.10
CA ARG A 313 6.96 8.97 16.20
C ARG A 313 8.17 8.09 15.90
N GLU A 314 8.19 6.87 16.44
CA GLU A 314 9.25 5.88 16.19
C GLU A 314 9.25 5.41 14.72
N ALA A 315 8.08 5.15 14.15
CA ALA A 315 7.96 4.77 12.74
C ALA A 315 8.52 5.86 11.81
N LEU A 316 8.17 7.13 12.06
CA LEU A 316 8.71 8.27 11.32
C LEU A 316 10.23 8.42 11.53
N ALA A 317 10.72 8.21 12.76
CA ALA A 317 12.14 8.27 13.07
C ALA A 317 12.95 7.17 12.34
N CYS A 318 12.46 5.92 12.33
CA CYS A 318 13.07 4.83 11.59
C CYS A 318 13.10 5.11 10.09
N ALA A 319 11.99 5.58 9.53
CA ALA A 319 11.91 5.90 8.11
C ALA A 319 12.83 7.04 7.71
N PHE A 320 12.92 8.09 8.54
CA PHE A 320 13.86 9.19 8.33
C PHE A 320 15.32 8.70 8.36
N ALA A 321 15.69 7.89 9.35
CA ALA A 321 17.03 7.34 9.45
C ALA A 321 17.38 6.43 8.24
N LYS A 322 16.44 5.59 7.80
CA LYS A 322 16.60 4.76 6.59
C LYS A 322 16.75 5.60 5.32
N ALA A 323 15.96 6.66 5.18
CA ALA A 323 16.07 7.57 4.04
C ALA A 323 17.43 8.29 4.02
N LEU A 324 17.93 8.75 5.16
CA LEU A 324 19.30 9.28 5.25
C LEU A 324 20.35 8.23 4.84
N ALA A 325 20.20 6.99 5.30
CA ALA A 325 21.10 5.89 4.95
C ALA A 325 21.07 5.51 3.47
N HIS A 326 19.96 5.79 2.79
CA HIS A 326 19.80 5.57 1.35
C HIS A 326 20.50 6.65 0.51
N GLU A 327 20.43 7.91 0.96
CA GLU A 327 21.02 9.06 0.26
C GLU A 327 22.55 9.19 0.47
N MET A 328 23.11 8.47 1.43
CA MET A 328 24.53 8.51 1.79
C MET A 328 25.26 7.23 1.38
N THR A 329 26.53 7.37 0.98
CA THR A 329 27.43 6.22 0.93
C THR A 329 27.68 5.65 2.33
N PRO A 330 28.13 4.38 2.46
CA PRO A 330 28.46 3.80 3.77
C PRO A 330 29.48 4.63 4.57
N ASP A 331 30.49 5.21 3.91
CA ASP A 331 31.51 6.03 4.55
C ASP A 331 30.96 7.38 5.05
N GLU A 332 30.10 8.03 4.26
CA GLU A 332 29.41 9.27 4.66
C GLU A 332 28.46 9.00 5.84
N TRP A 333 27.72 7.90 5.78
CA TRP A 333 26.85 7.46 6.87
C TRP A 333 27.62 7.22 8.16
N GLN A 334 28.73 6.46 8.10
CA GLN A 334 29.59 6.21 9.25
C GLN A 334 30.13 7.52 9.83
N THR A 335 30.67 8.40 8.96
CA THR A 335 31.24 9.68 9.38
C THR A 335 30.18 10.56 10.06
N MET A 336 28.97 10.63 9.48
CA MET A 336 27.83 11.35 10.04
C MET A 336 27.47 10.83 11.44
N ARG A 337 27.36 9.51 11.62
CA ARG A 337 27.00 8.89 12.90
C ARG A 337 28.05 9.14 13.99
N ILE A 338 29.34 9.08 13.64
CA ILE A 338 30.45 9.38 14.55
C ILE A 338 30.41 10.86 14.95
N ASN A 339 30.29 11.77 13.98
CA ASN A 339 30.26 13.20 14.25
C ASN A 339 29.07 13.60 15.15
N ASN A 340 27.93 12.93 15.00
CA ASN A 340 26.76 13.15 15.85
C ASN A 340 27.00 12.90 17.35
N GLN A 341 28.02 12.10 17.72
CA GLN A 341 28.40 11.88 19.13
C GLN A 341 28.91 13.16 19.82
N THR A 342 29.53 14.07 19.04
CA THR A 342 30.21 15.25 19.59
C THR A 342 29.65 16.57 19.07
N ILE A 343 28.74 16.53 18.09
CA ILE A 343 28.11 17.73 17.55
C ILE A 343 27.31 18.48 18.62
N THR A 344 27.22 19.80 18.45
CA THR A 344 26.49 20.69 19.37
C THR A 344 25.04 20.20 19.57
N PRO A 345 24.50 20.20 20.80
CA PRO A 345 23.11 19.83 21.05
C PRO A 345 22.13 20.62 20.18
N GLY A 346 21.18 19.93 19.56
CA GLY A 346 20.20 20.52 18.64
C GLY A 346 20.69 20.62 17.19
N CYS A 347 21.93 20.24 16.89
CA CYS A 347 22.44 20.09 15.53
C CYS A 347 22.48 18.62 15.11
N CYS A 348 22.60 18.38 13.79
CA CYS A 348 22.79 17.06 13.21
C CYS A 348 23.87 17.11 12.12
N ALA A 349 24.84 16.21 12.20
CA ALA A 349 25.96 16.09 11.25
C ALA A 349 25.51 15.65 9.86
N SER A 350 24.27 15.20 9.69
CA SER A 350 23.70 14.87 8.38
C SER A 350 23.72 16.06 7.41
N HIS A 351 23.69 17.29 7.93
CA HIS A 351 23.76 18.52 7.13
C HIS A 351 25.13 18.78 6.49
N ASP A 352 26.18 18.06 6.91
CA ASP A 352 27.49 18.14 6.25
C ASP A 352 27.51 17.38 4.90
N PHE A 353 26.52 16.51 4.67
CA PHE A 353 26.45 15.62 3.50
C PHE A 353 25.24 15.91 2.60
N LEU A 354 24.09 16.25 3.18
CA LEU A 354 22.85 16.50 2.44
C LEU A 354 21.90 17.44 3.19
N ASP A 355 20.84 17.92 2.52
CA ASP A 355 19.78 18.66 3.20
C ASP A 355 18.81 17.73 3.94
N ALA A 356 19.14 17.41 5.19
CA ALA A 356 18.37 16.47 5.99
C ALA A 356 16.94 16.97 6.31
N ASN A 357 16.68 18.27 6.22
CA ASN A 357 15.33 18.80 6.36
C ASN A 357 14.46 18.40 5.17
N MET A 358 15.04 18.38 3.96
CA MET A 358 14.33 17.94 2.75
C MET A 358 14.07 16.44 2.78
N VAL A 359 14.99 15.64 3.32
CA VAL A 359 14.76 14.20 3.53
C VAL A 359 13.65 13.96 4.55
N MET A 360 13.68 14.62 5.70
CA MET A 360 12.61 14.53 6.70
C MET A 360 11.25 14.96 6.11
N LEU A 361 11.23 16.05 5.35
CA LEU A 361 10.01 16.52 4.68
C LEU A 361 9.44 15.46 3.73
N ALA A 362 10.28 14.83 2.90
CA ALA A 362 9.84 13.80 1.96
C ALA A 362 9.27 12.56 2.69
N VAL A 363 9.94 12.12 3.76
CA VAL A 363 9.47 10.99 4.58
C VAL A 363 8.17 11.34 5.29
N TRP A 364 8.09 12.52 5.91
CA TRP A 364 6.88 12.98 6.59
C TRP A 364 5.68 13.06 5.63
N LEU A 365 5.86 13.58 4.41
CA LEU A 365 4.81 13.62 3.38
C LEU A 365 4.32 12.20 3.01
N THR A 366 5.20 11.21 3.02
CA THR A 366 4.85 9.80 2.76
C THR A 366 4.04 9.19 3.90
N TYR A 367 4.45 9.42 5.15
CA TYR A 367 3.80 8.87 6.34
C TYR A 367 2.44 9.51 6.67
N ARG A 368 2.24 10.79 6.30
CA ARG A 368 1.07 11.59 6.72
C ARG A 368 -0.14 11.45 5.79
N GLY A 369 0.08 11.08 4.52
CA GLY A 369 -0.97 11.03 3.48
C GLY A 369 -1.65 12.40 3.18
N GLU A 370 -2.40 12.50 2.08
CA GLU A 370 -2.98 13.77 1.59
C GLU A 370 -4.08 14.40 2.49
N GLN A 371 -4.63 13.68 3.48
CA GLN A 371 -5.87 14.08 4.17
C GLN A 371 -5.75 15.27 5.14
N LEU A 372 -4.55 15.69 5.54
CA LEU A 372 -4.38 16.83 6.46
C LEU A 372 -3.91 18.13 5.79
N ILE A 373 -3.37 18.10 4.56
CA ILE A 373 -3.02 19.32 3.82
C ILE A 373 -4.31 20.11 3.49
N ALA A 374 -5.43 19.40 3.32
CA ALA A 374 -6.73 19.97 2.97
C ALA A 374 -7.50 20.63 4.13
N ARG A 375 -7.09 20.47 5.41
CA ARG A 375 -7.90 20.94 6.55
C ARG A 375 -7.51 22.30 7.13
N GLY A 376 -6.40 22.91 6.72
CA GLY A 376 -6.11 24.33 7.01
C GLY A 376 -6.22 24.75 8.49
N ALA A 377 -6.10 23.82 9.44
CA ALA A 377 -6.15 24.14 10.86
C ALA A 377 -4.75 24.55 11.30
N ILE A 378 -4.53 25.86 11.49
CA ILE A 378 -3.27 26.43 11.99
C ILE A 378 -2.79 25.77 13.29
N THR A 379 -3.70 25.19 14.10
CA THR A 379 -3.38 24.45 15.32
C THR A 379 -2.73 23.08 15.06
N GLY A 380 -3.00 22.44 13.92
CA GLY A 380 -2.41 21.14 13.58
C GLY A 380 -0.95 21.22 13.12
N ILE A 381 -0.48 22.41 12.71
CA ILE A 381 0.92 22.64 12.33
C ILE A 381 1.85 22.56 13.55
N GLY A 382 1.39 23.03 14.73
CA GLY A 382 2.15 22.92 15.97
C GLY A 382 2.32 21.47 16.41
N ASP A 383 1.22 20.70 16.41
CA ASP A 383 1.23 19.28 16.74
C ASP A 383 2.07 18.45 15.74
N ASP A 384 2.01 18.78 14.44
CA ASP A 384 2.82 18.14 13.40
C ASP A 384 4.31 18.46 13.56
N LEU A 385 4.65 19.71 13.87
CA LEU A 385 6.03 20.11 14.10
C LEU A 385 6.59 19.45 15.37
N ASP A 386 5.80 19.34 16.43
CA ASP A 386 6.17 18.62 17.64
C ASP A 386 6.37 17.13 17.37
N HIS A 387 5.52 16.53 16.53
CA HIS A 387 5.67 15.14 16.10
C HIS A 387 6.96 14.93 15.29
N VAL A 388 7.22 15.79 14.30
CA VAL A 388 8.44 15.75 13.47
C VAL A 388 9.69 16.00 14.31
N ASN A 389 9.67 16.98 15.22
CA ASN A 389 10.78 17.27 16.11
C ASN A 389 11.04 16.11 17.07
N ALA A 390 10.00 15.47 17.58
CA ALA A 390 10.14 14.28 18.42
C ALA A 390 10.74 13.11 17.63
N ALA A 391 10.26 12.85 16.41
CA ALA A 391 10.81 11.83 15.53
C ALA A 391 12.28 12.13 15.16
N TRP A 392 12.62 13.40 14.92
CA TRP A 392 14.00 13.83 14.69
C TRP A 392 14.88 13.58 15.91
N ALA A 393 14.42 13.94 17.11
CA ALA A 393 15.16 13.73 18.35
C ALA A 393 15.41 12.23 18.59
N ILE A 394 14.38 11.40 18.39
CA ILE A 394 14.49 9.93 18.45
C ILE A 394 15.51 9.43 17.44
N ALA A 395 15.37 9.81 16.16
CA ALA A 395 16.28 9.38 15.11
C ALA A 395 17.71 9.76 15.44
N ARG A 396 17.94 11.03 15.82
CA ARG A 396 19.25 11.54 16.23
C ARG A 396 19.85 10.70 17.33
N GLU A 397 19.14 10.51 18.43
CA GLU A 397 19.66 9.82 19.61
C GLU A 397 19.86 8.32 19.37
N ARG A 398 18.96 7.68 18.60
CA ARG A 398 18.81 6.22 18.62
C ARG A 398 19.22 5.52 17.32
N TYR A 399 19.15 6.20 16.18
CA TYR A 399 19.38 5.57 14.88
C TYR A 399 20.53 6.20 14.09
N ILE A 400 20.79 7.51 14.24
CA ILE A 400 21.81 8.23 13.46
C ILE A 400 22.95 8.82 14.30
N THR A 401 23.04 8.47 15.59
CA THR A 401 24.27 8.64 16.38
C THR A 401 24.92 7.26 16.55
N SER A 402 26.24 7.19 16.44
CA SER A 402 26.98 5.93 16.60
C SER A 402 27.00 5.49 18.07
N SER A 403 26.60 4.24 18.32
CA SER A 403 26.79 3.51 19.60
C SER A 403 27.97 2.54 19.47
N ALA A 404 28.35 1.84 20.55
CA ALA A 404 29.43 0.84 20.48
C ALA A 404 29.13 -0.28 19.46
N GLU A 405 27.91 -0.83 19.49
CA GLU A 405 27.48 -1.80 18.47
C GLU A 405 27.22 -1.13 17.11
N GLY A 406 26.79 0.14 17.12
CA GLY A 406 26.61 0.94 15.91
C GLY A 406 27.90 1.12 15.10
N GLU A 407 29.03 1.34 15.77
CA GLU A 407 30.35 1.43 15.14
C GLU A 407 30.73 0.12 14.43
N ARG A 408 30.42 -1.03 15.04
CA ARG A 408 30.67 -2.33 14.43
C ARG A 408 29.82 -2.55 13.18
N PHE A 409 28.54 -2.19 13.24
CA PHE A 409 27.66 -2.22 12.08
C PHE A 409 28.17 -1.30 10.96
N ASP A 410 28.58 -0.08 11.29
CA ASP A 410 29.07 0.88 10.30
C ASP A 410 30.36 0.37 9.62
N LEU A 411 31.32 -0.17 10.40
CA LEU A 411 32.53 -0.79 9.87
C LEU A 411 32.20 -2.00 8.97
N TRP A 412 31.24 -2.82 9.39
CA TRP A 412 30.77 -3.96 8.61
C TRP A 412 30.09 -3.53 7.30
N ARG A 413 29.29 -2.45 7.30
CA ARG A 413 28.71 -1.89 6.07
C ARG A 413 29.76 -1.40 5.09
N CYS A 414 30.84 -0.79 5.61
CA CYS A 414 31.98 -0.33 4.81
C CYS A 414 32.81 -1.49 4.23
N SER A 415 32.80 -2.67 4.87
CA SER A 415 33.52 -3.85 4.35
C SER A 415 32.75 -4.64 3.28
N GLY A 416 31.47 -4.31 3.05
CA GLY A 416 30.64 -4.98 2.03
C GLY A 416 31.21 -4.82 0.63
N LEU A 417 31.64 -5.94 0.03
CA LEU A 417 32.25 -5.95 -1.30
C LEU A 417 31.18 -6.19 -2.37
N THR A 418 31.27 -5.44 -3.48
CA THR A 418 30.44 -5.71 -4.65
C THR A 418 30.98 -6.92 -5.41
N VAL A 419 30.13 -7.61 -6.17
CA VAL A 419 30.56 -8.70 -7.07
C VAL A 419 31.70 -8.27 -8.01
N PRO A 420 31.67 -7.07 -8.64
CA PRO A 420 32.82 -6.54 -9.36
C PRO A 420 34.09 -6.37 -8.53
N ASP A 421 34.01 -5.88 -7.28
CA ASP A 421 35.19 -5.69 -6.42
C ASP A 421 35.83 -7.03 -6.04
N LEU A 422 35.01 -8.05 -5.76
CA LEU A 422 35.47 -9.42 -5.51
C LEU A 422 36.17 -10.02 -6.74
N SER A 423 35.59 -9.82 -7.92
CA SER A 423 36.20 -10.23 -9.19
C SER A 423 37.54 -9.51 -9.43
N ALA A 424 37.60 -8.20 -9.18
CA ALA A 424 38.82 -7.41 -9.32
C ALA A 424 39.91 -7.82 -8.30
N ALA A 425 39.51 -8.27 -7.11
CA ALA A 425 40.41 -8.79 -6.08
C ALA A 425 40.89 -10.23 -6.35
N GLY A 426 40.40 -10.88 -7.42
CA GLY A 426 40.79 -12.24 -7.80
C GLY A 426 40.16 -13.33 -6.95
N CYS A 427 39.03 -13.06 -6.28
CA CYS A 427 38.29 -14.09 -5.54
C CYS A 427 37.67 -15.11 -6.52
N GLU A 428 37.79 -16.40 -6.20
CA GLU A 428 37.09 -17.46 -6.93
C GLU A 428 35.59 -17.37 -6.66
N MET A 429 34.85 -16.79 -7.60
CA MET A 429 33.41 -16.95 -7.66
C MET A 429 33.15 -18.37 -8.20
N GLY A 430 32.36 -19.20 -7.51
CA GLY A 430 31.98 -20.52 -8.03
C GLY A 430 31.34 -20.42 -9.42
N ASP A 431 31.03 -21.53 -10.09
CA ASP A 431 30.52 -21.61 -11.48
C ASP A 431 29.27 -20.75 -11.82
N ASN A 432 28.77 -19.95 -10.87
CA ASN A 432 27.82 -18.87 -11.06
C ASN A 432 28.52 -17.67 -11.71
N ASP A 433 28.14 -17.42 -12.96
CA ASP A 433 28.58 -16.31 -13.79
C ASP A 433 28.60 -14.95 -13.03
N PRO A 434 29.76 -14.29 -12.87
CA PRO A 434 29.90 -13.02 -12.15
C PRO A 434 29.14 -11.86 -12.80
N TYR A 435 28.62 -12.04 -14.02
CA TYR A 435 27.76 -11.07 -14.69
C TYR A 435 26.28 -11.18 -14.29
N ILE A 436 25.86 -12.26 -13.62
CA ILE A 436 24.43 -12.59 -13.48
C ILE A 436 23.76 -11.93 -12.26
N ARG A 437 24.50 -11.39 -11.27
CA ARG A 437 23.87 -10.77 -10.09
C ARG A 437 24.58 -9.48 -9.65
N PRO A 438 23.98 -8.29 -9.88
CA PRO A 438 24.38 -7.07 -9.18
C PRO A 438 24.09 -7.28 -7.69
N GLY A 439 25.11 -7.19 -6.83
CA GLY A 439 24.93 -7.55 -5.42
C GLY A 439 26.11 -7.21 -4.53
N ARG A 440 25.82 -7.13 -3.21
CA ARG A 440 26.78 -6.95 -2.12
C ARG A 440 26.91 -8.24 -1.32
N VAL A 441 28.12 -8.60 -0.94
CA VAL A 441 28.42 -9.83 -0.20
C VAL A 441 28.96 -9.50 1.20
N TYR A 442 28.48 -10.23 2.20
CA TYR A 442 28.88 -10.13 3.61
C TYR A 442 29.08 -11.52 4.23
N GLU A 443 29.75 -11.61 5.38
CA GLU A 443 30.13 -12.90 5.96
C GLU A 443 28.98 -13.80 6.48
N PRO A 444 27.71 -13.37 6.69
CA PRO A 444 26.63 -14.35 6.86
C PRO A 444 25.86 -14.66 5.56
N GLY A 445 26.03 -13.88 4.48
CA GLY A 445 25.14 -13.96 3.33
C GLY A 445 25.35 -12.88 2.27
N HIS A 446 24.44 -12.79 1.31
CA HIS A 446 24.58 -11.85 0.19
C HIS A 446 23.24 -11.20 -0.18
N ILE A 447 23.34 -10.02 -0.78
CA ILE A 447 22.24 -9.20 -1.29
C ILE A 447 22.33 -9.21 -2.82
N GLU A 448 21.23 -9.45 -3.48
CA GLU A 448 21.11 -9.48 -4.94
C GLU A 448 20.00 -8.54 -5.38
N LEU A 449 20.19 -7.87 -6.51
CA LEU A 449 19.15 -7.09 -7.14
C LEU A 449 18.35 -7.98 -8.12
N ASP A 450 17.06 -8.12 -7.88
CA ASP A 450 16.09 -8.72 -8.79
C ASP A 450 15.21 -7.61 -9.37
N GLU A 451 15.15 -7.51 -10.70
CA GLU A 451 14.44 -6.43 -11.41
C GLU A 451 12.93 -6.43 -11.17
N GLU A 452 12.34 -7.57 -10.78
CA GLU A 452 10.90 -7.71 -10.52
C GLU A 452 10.57 -7.67 -9.03
N LYS A 453 11.45 -8.20 -8.17
CA LYS A 453 11.19 -8.45 -6.74
C LYS A 453 11.94 -7.53 -5.79
N GLY A 454 12.84 -6.68 -6.30
CA GLY A 454 13.66 -5.79 -5.48
C GLY A 454 14.91 -6.47 -4.94
N LEU A 455 15.33 -6.13 -3.73
CA LEU A 455 16.57 -6.65 -3.14
C LEU A 455 16.30 -7.98 -2.44
N ILE A 456 16.94 -9.04 -2.93
CA ILE A 456 16.86 -10.39 -2.35
C ILE A 456 18.06 -10.59 -1.41
N VAL A 457 17.78 -10.97 -0.17
CA VAL A 457 18.78 -11.33 0.83
C VAL A 457 18.74 -12.83 1.08
N THR A 458 19.89 -13.46 0.98
CA THR A 458 20.06 -14.90 1.26
C THR A 458 21.07 -15.10 2.39
N ILE A 459 20.63 -15.80 3.45
CA ILE A 459 21.42 -16.12 4.65
C ILE A 459 21.20 -17.59 4.97
N GLY A 460 22.22 -18.43 4.77
CA GLY A 460 22.06 -19.88 4.85
C GLY A 460 20.89 -20.37 3.98
N ASN A 461 19.89 -21.01 4.58
CA ASN A 461 18.68 -21.48 3.88
C ASN A 461 17.51 -20.48 3.90
N SER A 462 17.70 -19.29 4.47
CA SER A 462 16.67 -18.24 4.56
C SER A 462 16.81 -17.26 3.41
N ILE A 463 15.68 -16.95 2.75
CA ILE A 463 15.59 -15.95 1.68
C ILE A 463 14.51 -14.94 2.04
N ARG A 464 14.81 -13.65 1.93
CA ARG A 464 13.86 -12.54 2.13
C ARG A 464 14.04 -11.45 1.09
N THR A 465 12.98 -10.68 0.85
CA THR A 465 12.98 -9.54 -0.08
C THR A 465 12.84 -8.24 0.70
N PHE A 466 13.56 -7.21 0.26
CA PHE A 466 13.56 -5.87 0.83
C PHE A 466 13.43 -4.82 -0.27
N GLU A 467 12.80 -3.71 0.07
CA GLU A 467 12.67 -2.58 -0.85
C GLU A 467 13.95 -1.74 -0.87
N ASN A 468 14.62 -1.60 0.28
CA ASN A 468 15.78 -0.72 0.44
C ASN A 468 17.04 -1.44 0.90
N GLN A 469 18.20 -1.00 0.41
CA GLN A 469 19.50 -1.61 0.72
C GLN A 469 19.82 -1.59 2.21
N ILE A 470 19.50 -0.50 2.92
CA ILE A 470 19.75 -0.41 4.36
C ILE A 470 18.96 -1.47 5.15
N GLU A 471 17.77 -1.86 4.69
CA GLU A 471 16.95 -2.87 5.35
C GLU A 471 17.51 -4.27 5.14
N ALA A 472 17.99 -4.53 3.92
CA ALA A 472 18.70 -5.75 3.57
C ALA A 472 20.00 -5.89 4.38
N GLU A 473 20.78 -4.81 4.50
CA GLU A 473 22.00 -4.73 5.30
C GLU A 473 21.71 -4.91 6.80
N GLY A 474 20.68 -4.25 7.34
CA GLY A 474 20.25 -4.43 8.73
C GLY A 474 19.80 -5.86 9.04
N HIS A 475 19.10 -6.53 8.11
CA HIS A 475 18.73 -7.93 8.28
C HIS A 475 19.94 -8.87 8.33
N LEU A 476 20.90 -8.68 7.42
CA LEU A 476 22.16 -9.43 7.39
C LEU A 476 22.99 -9.18 8.65
N TRP A 477 23.06 -7.92 9.09
CA TRP A 477 23.76 -7.55 10.31
C TRP A 477 23.22 -8.30 11.53
N ARG A 478 21.90 -8.35 11.70
CA ARG A 478 21.26 -9.08 12.80
C ARG A 478 21.65 -10.57 12.80
N ALA A 479 21.75 -11.19 11.62
CA ALA A 479 22.23 -12.57 11.51
C ALA A 479 23.72 -12.71 11.82
N TYR A 480 24.55 -11.78 11.34
CA TYR A 480 25.99 -11.71 11.64
C TYR A 480 26.23 -11.58 13.14
N ALA A 481 25.65 -10.57 13.78
CA ALA A 481 25.79 -10.31 15.21
C ALA A 481 25.32 -11.52 16.04
N ALA A 482 24.17 -12.13 15.69
CA ALA A 482 23.69 -13.35 16.36
C ALA A 482 24.65 -14.56 16.19
N SER A 483 25.31 -14.68 15.03
CA SER A 483 26.26 -15.77 14.77
C SER A 483 27.54 -15.65 15.62
N GLU A 484 27.98 -14.43 15.95
CA GLU A 484 29.16 -14.23 16.81
C GLU A 484 28.90 -14.71 18.25
N PHE A 485 27.67 -14.59 18.74
CA PHE A 485 27.29 -15.11 20.07
C PHE A 485 27.21 -16.64 20.12
N THR A 486 27.02 -17.32 18.99
CA THR A 486 27.03 -18.80 18.91
C THR A 486 28.43 -19.38 18.70
N LEU A 487 29.40 -18.54 18.30
CA LEU A 487 30.80 -18.91 18.08
C LEU A 487 31.73 -18.66 19.28
N GLN A 488 31.22 -18.18 20.43
CA GLN A 488 32.03 -18.21 21.65
C GLN A 488 32.28 -19.68 22.03
N PRO A 489 33.54 -20.17 21.95
CA PRO A 489 33.87 -21.45 22.53
C PRO A 489 33.61 -21.34 24.03
N GLU A 490 33.20 -22.44 24.65
CA GLU A 490 33.37 -22.66 26.08
C GLU A 490 34.80 -22.29 26.48
N ALA A 491 35.00 -21.05 26.91
CA ALA A 491 36.28 -20.53 27.33
C ALA A 491 36.12 -20.11 28.80
N ALA A 492 36.62 -21.02 29.65
CA ALA A 492 37.00 -20.87 31.05
C ALA A 492 35.91 -21.08 32.11
N GLY A 493 35.98 -22.23 32.79
CA GLY A 493 35.38 -22.44 34.11
C GLY A 493 35.09 -23.88 34.46
#